data_AF-A0A927A2L3-F1
#
_entry.id   AF-A0A927A2L3-F1
#
_cell.length_a   1.000
_cell.length_b   1.000
_cell.length_c   1.000
_cell.angle_alpha   90.00
_cell.angle_beta   90.00
_cell.angle_gamma   90.00
#
_symmetry.space_group_name_H-M   'P 1'
#
loop_
_entity.id
_entity.type
_entity.pdbx_description
1 polymer ?
#
loop_
_entity_poly.entity_id
_entity_poly.type
_entity_poly.pdbx_seq_one_letter_code
_entity_poly.pdbx_strand_id
1 'polypeptide(L)'
;MRRLILLCLFVIGLVAAVFGFLNFQGLATKGEFETILLDFREDIPATVIQQDLQAIAQQYNVTPRLDNQFSAADSVYIIKGDRQRLKDLRKSPFAKTTEFIEPNYIYKAVPIGETAWLGDFLRPQDDEEATPSLTGPNDQYYSKQWNLHKIGVEGAWTRTKGSGVTVAVIDTGITKVRDLYETKFVKGYDFVNDTETAKDDNGHGTHVAGTVAQATNNKYGVAGVAYEASLMPLKVLGAEGGGTVADIAEAIKFAANNGADVINMSLGGGGESQLMKEAIEYAYKKGVVIVAAAGNESTDGSSYPARYPHVIGVSAFGPDGEKASYSNFGAGVDISAPGGTDAGAILQETINENGEGVFLGLQGTSMASPHVAGVAALVKAAGVTDPEEILKVLKQSARVIQDDGLNYYGAGQINAEAAVKLASEGQISFPDFFRWLRDNGYINPGFWIDGGVVALVPKILMVVGSYLLAWFLRVYFPFAWSWSLSSGLIFGSSGLFFLKGIYIFDLPQWPFRVLGSSIPELGNSIQGTGALNPLFASVLIPIILIALLLGHSSWKWFAIGSTLGMTAFLTVSAIYDPNLWGLGDGNLARIFLIINALLCYGLARLALKNDEQPA
;
A
#
# COMPACT_ATOMS: atom_id res chain seq x y z
N MET A 1 -8.57 -47.90 19.58
CA MET A 1 -7.10 -47.67 19.57
C MET A 1 -6.66 -46.52 18.67
N ARG A 2 -6.99 -46.47 17.36
CA ARG A 2 -6.58 -45.35 16.46
C ARG A 2 -6.95 -43.94 16.96
N ARG A 3 -8.17 -43.74 17.46
CA ARG A 3 -8.61 -42.43 18.00
C ARG A 3 -7.86 -42.02 19.26
N LEU A 4 -7.48 -42.98 20.09
CA LEU A 4 -6.68 -42.74 21.30
C LEU A 4 -5.23 -42.38 20.93
N ILE A 5 -4.66 -43.06 19.93
CA ILE A 5 -3.32 -42.76 19.42
C ILE A 5 -3.27 -41.36 18.79
N LEU A 6 -4.29 -40.98 18.00
CA LEU A 6 -4.39 -39.65 17.42
C LEU A 6 -4.58 -38.56 18.48
N LEU A 7 -5.37 -38.84 19.53
CA LEU A 7 -5.51 -37.93 20.67
C LEU A 7 -4.18 -37.78 21.42
N CYS A 8 -3.46 -38.88 21.66
CA CYS A 8 -2.14 -38.84 22.30
C CYS A 8 -1.11 -38.08 21.44
N LEU A 9 -1.09 -38.29 20.12
CA LEU A 9 -0.21 -37.55 19.21
C LEU A 9 -0.58 -36.06 19.14
N PHE A 10 -1.87 -35.73 19.17
CA PHE A 10 -2.34 -34.34 19.23
C PHE A 10 -1.94 -33.68 20.55
N VAL A 11 -2.11 -34.36 21.69
CA VAL A 11 -1.71 -33.83 23.00
C VAL A 11 -0.19 -33.72 23.11
N ILE A 12 0.58 -34.68 22.59
CA ILE A 12 2.05 -34.60 22.52
C ILE A 12 2.47 -33.43 21.62
N GLY A 13 1.83 -33.26 20.46
CA GLY A 13 2.08 -32.14 19.56
C GLY A 13 1.72 -30.79 20.17
N LEU A 14 0.62 -30.72 20.92
CA LEU A 14 0.17 -29.51 21.61
C LEU A 14 1.06 -29.18 22.81
N VAL A 15 1.51 -30.19 23.57
CA VAL A 15 2.48 -30.02 24.66
C VAL A 15 3.85 -29.63 24.09
N ALA A 16 4.30 -30.23 22.98
CA ALA A 16 5.53 -29.83 22.28
C ALA A 16 5.44 -28.42 21.70
N ALA A 17 4.28 -28.03 21.16
CA ALA A 17 4.04 -26.68 20.68
C ALA A 17 4.02 -25.68 21.83
N VAL A 18 3.34 -25.97 22.95
CA VAL A 18 3.28 -25.10 24.12
C VAL A 18 4.63 -25.01 24.85
N PHE A 19 5.37 -26.11 25.01
CA PHE A 19 6.73 -26.08 25.56
C PHE A 19 7.74 -25.44 24.60
N GLY A 20 7.55 -25.62 23.29
CA GLY A 20 8.29 -24.89 22.26
C GLY A 20 8.02 -23.39 22.34
N PHE A 21 6.76 -22.98 22.50
CA PHE A 21 6.33 -21.58 22.62
C PHE A 21 6.81 -20.93 23.93
N LEU A 22 6.83 -21.67 25.04
CA LEU A 22 7.32 -21.19 26.35
C LEU A 22 8.85 -21.08 26.41
N ASN A 23 9.58 -21.84 25.58
CA ASN A 23 11.04 -21.72 25.42
C ASN A 23 11.46 -20.93 24.17
N PHE A 24 10.50 -20.38 23.41
CA PHE A 24 10.78 -19.45 22.34
C PHE A 24 11.28 -18.15 22.97
N GLN A 25 12.60 -17.98 23.05
CA GLN A 25 13.17 -16.64 23.09
C GLN A 25 12.69 -15.98 21.80
N GLY A 26 11.76 -15.01 21.91
CA GLY A 26 11.09 -14.43 20.76
C GLY A 26 12.09 -14.11 19.63
N LEU A 27 11.66 -14.35 18.39
CA LEU A 27 12.33 -13.98 17.13
C LEU A 27 12.57 -12.46 16.98
N ALA A 28 12.47 -11.69 18.07
CA ALA A 28 12.92 -10.31 18.11
C ALA A 28 14.46 -10.34 18.12
N THR A 29 15.07 -10.09 16.97
CA THR A 29 16.48 -9.70 16.85
C THR A 29 16.75 -8.60 17.87
N LYS A 30 17.50 -8.94 18.92
CA LYS A 30 17.81 -7.99 20.00
C LYS A 30 18.83 -6.99 19.46
N GLY A 31 18.41 -5.75 19.22
CA GLY A 31 19.30 -4.68 18.79
C GLY A 31 20.44 -4.39 19.76
N GLU A 32 21.50 -3.80 19.23
CA GLU A 32 22.62 -3.22 19.96
C GLU A 32 22.28 -1.79 20.37
N PHE A 33 22.71 -1.37 21.56
CA PHE A 33 22.56 0.01 22.04
C PHE A 33 23.64 0.32 23.07
N GLU A 34 24.05 1.58 23.11
CA GLU A 34 24.97 2.14 24.12
C GLU A 34 24.31 3.21 25.00
N THR A 35 23.14 3.69 24.56
CA THR A 35 22.35 4.69 25.26
C THR A 35 20.90 4.23 25.44
N ILE A 36 20.25 4.77 26.46
CA ILE A 36 18.86 4.51 26.82
C ILE A 36 18.08 5.81 26.59
N LEU A 37 16.95 5.69 25.92
CA LEU A 37 15.95 6.73 25.72
C LEU A 37 15.06 6.85 26.96
N LEU A 38 14.85 8.09 27.37
CA LEU A 38 13.94 8.52 28.41
C LEU A 38 12.97 9.51 27.79
N ASP A 39 11.77 9.05 27.47
CA ASP A 39 10.69 9.92 26.99
C ASP A 39 9.81 10.28 28.19
N PHE A 40 9.76 11.57 28.53
CA PHE A 40 8.95 12.07 29.63
C PHE A 40 7.56 12.46 29.13
N ARG A 41 6.52 12.09 29.88
CA ARG A 41 5.17 12.47 29.48
C ARG A 41 5.02 13.98 29.43
N GLU A 42 4.31 14.44 28.41
CA GLU A 42 4.02 15.86 28.16
C GLU A 42 3.21 16.56 29.28
N ASP A 43 2.54 15.79 30.15
CA ASP A 43 1.80 16.32 31.30
C ASP A 43 2.69 16.67 32.50
N ILE A 44 3.97 16.26 32.47
CA ILE A 44 4.91 16.47 33.58
C ILE A 44 5.56 17.86 33.48
N PRO A 45 5.51 18.68 34.54
CA PRO A 45 6.16 19.99 34.54
C PRO A 45 7.66 19.89 34.32
N ALA A 46 8.24 20.79 33.52
CA ALA A 46 9.68 20.82 33.23
C ALA A 46 10.58 20.85 34.48
N THR A 47 10.09 21.44 35.60
CA THR A 47 10.81 21.43 36.87
C THR A 47 10.93 20.03 37.48
N VAL A 48 9.91 19.19 37.31
CA VAL A 48 9.91 17.80 37.78
C VAL A 48 10.82 16.95 36.89
N ILE A 49 10.76 17.14 35.57
CA ILE A 49 11.67 16.49 34.62
C ILE A 49 13.12 16.81 34.99
N GLN A 50 13.47 18.07 35.24
CA GLN A 50 14.82 18.45 35.65
C GLN A 50 15.25 17.81 36.98
N GLN A 51 14.36 17.69 37.95
CA GLN A 51 14.63 17.00 39.22
C GLN A 51 14.91 15.52 39.01
N ASP A 52 14.09 14.84 38.19
CA ASP A 52 14.26 13.43 37.86
C ASP A 52 15.57 13.20 37.10
N LEU A 53 15.89 14.04 36.10
CA LEU A 53 17.16 13.96 35.37
C LEU A 53 18.37 14.15 36.30
N GLN A 54 18.32 15.11 37.24
CA GLN A 54 19.38 15.29 38.23
C GLN A 54 19.51 14.07 39.17
N ALA A 55 18.39 13.50 39.60
CA ALA A 55 18.39 12.29 40.43
C ALA A 55 18.96 11.09 39.68
N ILE A 56 18.59 10.89 38.41
CA ILE A 56 19.16 9.86 37.53
C ILE A 56 20.66 10.07 37.37
N ALA A 57 21.10 11.31 37.09
CA ALA A 57 22.50 11.65 36.92
C ALA A 57 23.33 11.28 38.15
N GLN A 58 22.84 11.62 39.34
CA GLN A 58 23.50 11.31 40.62
C GLN A 58 23.48 9.81 40.93
N GLN A 59 22.32 9.16 40.78
CA GLN A 59 22.15 7.75 41.15
C GLN A 59 22.98 6.81 40.27
N TYR A 60 23.07 7.10 38.97
CA TYR A 60 23.72 6.22 38.00
C TYR A 60 25.07 6.73 37.49
N ASN A 61 25.54 7.89 37.97
CA ASN A 61 26.75 8.56 37.52
C ASN A 61 26.80 8.71 35.98
N VAL A 62 25.73 9.27 35.42
CA VAL A 62 25.55 9.52 33.99
C VAL A 62 25.21 10.99 33.75
N THR A 63 25.32 11.42 32.50
CA THR A 63 24.91 12.76 32.08
C THR A 63 23.73 12.65 31.14
N PRO A 64 22.50 12.84 31.62
CA PRO A 64 21.35 13.00 30.75
C PRO A 64 21.49 14.24 29.88
N ARG A 65 21.14 14.11 28.61
CA ARG A 65 21.10 15.21 27.66
C ARG A 65 19.96 14.99 26.68
N LEU A 66 19.51 16.07 26.05
CA LEU A 66 18.68 15.94 24.86
C LEU A 66 19.48 15.20 23.78
N ASP A 67 18.77 14.44 22.96
CA ASP A 67 19.38 13.74 21.84
C ASP A 67 19.86 14.75 20.77
N ASN A 68 18.94 15.61 20.31
CA ASN A 68 19.22 16.74 19.43
C ASN A 68 18.31 17.94 19.75
N GLN A 69 18.41 19.03 18.99
CA GLN A 69 17.63 20.24 19.26
C GLN A 69 16.10 20.06 19.14
N PHE A 70 15.63 19.07 18.38
CA PHE A 70 14.19 18.82 18.17
C PHE A 70 13.58 18.00 19.30
N SER A 71 14.37 17.16 19.96
CA SER A 71 13.96 16.33 21.11
C SER A 71 13.44 17.12 22.30
N ALA A 72 13.76 18.41 22.39
CA ALA A 72 13.25 19.29 23.44
C ALA A 72 11.73 19.46 23.40
N ALA A 73 11.13 19.38 22.20
CA ALA A 73 9.70 19.56 22.01
C ALA A 73 8.88 18.37 22.52
N ASP A 74 9.47 17.16 22.49
CA ASP A 74 8.83 15.90 22.89
C ASP A 74 9.45 15.34 24.18
N SER A 75 10.16 16.18 24.94
CA SER A 75 10.79 15.81 26.23
C SER A 75 11.64 14.53 26.19
N VAL A 76 12.32 14.26 25.06
CA VAL A 76 13.12 13.05 24.85
C VAL A 76 14.58 13.30 25.26
N TYR A 77 15.07 12.46 26.18
CA TYR A 77 16.45 12.50 26.68
C TYR A 77 17.17 11.18 26.47
N ILE A 78 18.49 11.23 26.34
CA ILE A 78 19.36 10.07 26.26
C ILE A 78 20.36 10.04 27.42
N ILE A 79 20.64 8.83 27.90
CA ILE A 79 21.70 8.56 28.88
C ILE A 79 22.53 7.36 28.42
N LYS A 80 23.83 7.33 28.73
CA LYS A 80 24.62 6.11 28.54
C LYS A 80 24.04 4.97 29.39
N GLY A 81 24.00 3.75 28.88
CA GLY A 81 23.47 2.63 29.64
C GLY A 81 23.44 1.29 28.91
N ASP A 82 23.39 0.22 29.70
CA ASP A 82 23.31 -1.15 29.21
C ASP A 82 21.95 -1.79 29.55
N ARG A 83 21.81 -3.08 29.23
CA ARG A 83 20.59 -3.84 29.52
C ARG A 83 20.25 -3.95 31.00
N GLN A 84 21.24 -3.88 31.89
CA GLN A 84 20.98 -3.94 33.33
C GLN A 84 20.44 -2.60 33.82
N ARG A 85 21.08 -1.49 33.44
CA ARG A 85 20.61 -0.14 33.74
C ARG A 85 19.20 0.11 33.20
N LEU A 86 18.91 -0.34 31.98
CA LEU A 86 17.57 -0.26 31.41
C LEU A 86 16.51 -0.95 32.30
N LYS A 87 16.81 -2.14 32.81
CA LYS A 87 15.90 -2.86 33.72
C LYS A 87 15.72 -2.14 35.04
N ASP A 88 16.78 -1.53 35.56
CA ASP A 88 16.75 -0.81 36.84
C ASP A 88 15.93 0.48 36.71
N LEU A 89 16.11 1.25 35.64
CA LEU A 89 15.34 2.46 35.35
C LEU A 89 13.86 2.16 35.16
N ARG A 90 13.50 1.10 34.43
CA ARG A 90 12.10 0.66 34.26
C ARG A 90 11.40 0.29 35.57
N LYS A 91 12.15 -0.05 36.62
CA LYS A 91 11.63 -0.37 37.96
C LYS A 91 11.72 0.79 38.95
N SER A 92 12.37 1.88 38.55
CA SER A 92 12.58 3.05 39.39
C SER A 92 11.33 3.93 39.47
N PRO A 93 11.26 4.88 40.42
CA PRO A 93 10.19 5.87 40.46
C PRO A 93 10.08 6.71 39.18
N PHE A 94 11.18 6.88 38.43
CA PHE A 94 11.22 7.65 37.18
C PHE A 94 10.33 7.06 36.09
N ALA A 95 10.04 5.74 36.14
CA ALA A 95 9.10 5.10 35.21
C ALA A 95 7.65 5.63 35.35
N LYS A 96 7.34 6.38 36.41
CA LYS A 96 6.02 6.99 36.60
C LYS A 96 5.88 8.35 35.93
N THR A 97 6.99 9.02 35.62
CA THR A 97 7.02 10.32 34.94
C THR A 97 7.38 10.18 33.47
N THR A 98 7.92 9.03 33.06
CA THR A 98 8.17 8.70 31.66
C THR A 98 6.98 8.03 30.98
N GLU A 99 6.85 8.26 29.68
CA GLU A 99 5.96 7.50 28.80
C GLU A 99 6.59 6.15 28.46
N PHE A 100 7.85 6.17 28.03
CA PHE A 100 8.66 4.97 27.86
C PHE A 100 10.12 5.17 28.25
N ILE A 101 10.73 4.06 28.68
CA ILE A 101 12.16 3.94 28.92
C ILE A 101 12.62 2.78 28.04
N GLU A 102 13.39 3.04 27.01
CA GLU A 102 13.71 2.05 26.00
C GLU A 102 15.16 2.13 25.52
N PRO A 103 15.73 1.05 24.99
CA PRO A 103 17.08 1.11 24.42
C PRO A 103 17.07 2.01 23.18
N ASN A 104 18.06 2.90 23.08
CA ASN A 104 18.30 3.68 21.88
C ASN A 104 19.08 2.80 20.88
N TYR A 105 18.36 1.96 20.15
CA TYR A 105 18.98 0.99 19.25
C TYR A 105 19.80 1.67 18.15
N ILE A 106 20.89 1.01 17.75
CA ILE A 106 21.75 1.44 16.66
C ILE A 106 21.29 0.75 15.38
N TYR A 107 20.87 1.54 14.40
CA TYR A 107 20.54 1.08 13.05
C TYR A 107 21.72 1.40 12.14
N LYS A 108 21.92 0.57 11.11
CA LYS A 108 23.09 0.63 10.24
C LYS A 108 22.67 0.64 8.77
N ALA A 109 23.37 1.43 7.97
CA ALA A 109 23.53 1.17 6.55
C ALA A 109 24.59 0.09 6.35
N VAL A 110 24.67 -0.48 5.14
CA VAL A 110 25.81 -1.32 4.77
C VAL A 110 27.04 -0.41 4.68
N PRO A 111 28.09 -0.62 5.51
CA PRO A 111 29.28 0.23 5.47
C PRO A 111 29.95 0.16 4.09
N ILE A 112 30.27 1.31 3.50
CA ILE A 112 31.10 1.39 2.31
C ILE A 112 32.56 1.13 2.72
N GLY A 113 33.21 0.14 2.10
CA GLY A 113 34.56 -0.34 2.42
C GLY A 113 34.95 -1.54 1.56
N GLU A 114 36.15 -2.13 1.75
CA GLU A 114 36.76 -3.16 0.85
C GLU A 114 35.83 -4.30 0.39
N THR A 115 34.82 -4.66 1.20
CA THR A 115 33.84 -5.72 0.93
C THR A 115 32.54 -5.26 0.26
N ALA A 116 32.30 -3.95 0.12
CA ALA A 116 31.10 -3.37 -0.52
C ALA A 116 31.33 -3.02 -2.01
N TRP A 117 32.58 -3.04 -2.48
CA TRP A 117 32.93 -2.77 -3.87
C TRP A 117 32.65 -3.99 -4.74
N LEU A 118 31.66 -3.89 -5.62
CA LEU A 118 31.49 -4.84 -6.72
C LEU A 118 31.77 -4.11 -8.03
N GLY A 119 33.03 -4.20 -8.46
CA GLY A 119 33.50 -3.71 -9.77
C GLY A 119 34.61 -2.66 -9.69
N ASP A 120 35.25 -2.42 -10.84
CA ASP A 120 36.25 -1.37 -11.01
C ASP A 120 35.59 0.02 -10.90
N PHE A 121 36.28 0.97 -10.26
CA PHE A 121 35.87 2.37 -10.23
C PHE A 121 35.75 2.89 -11.65
N LEU A 122 34.52 3.18 -12.10
CA LEU A 122 34.35 3.98 -13.32
C LEU A 122 34.67 5.42 -12.93
N ARG A 123 35.87 5.89 -13.27
CA ARG A 123 36.24 7.28 -13.03
C ARG A 123 35.59 8.16 -14.10
N PRO A 124 35.22 9.42 -13.78
CA PRO A 124 34.70 10.39 -14.75
C PRO A 124 35.63 10.75 -15.93
N GLN A 125 36.74 10.03 -16.13
CA GLN A 125 37.78 10.30 -17.14
C GLN A 125 38.12 9.10 -18.03
N ASP A 126 37.45 7.96 -17.90
CA ASP A 126 37.65 6.90 -18.89
C ASP A 126 36.78 7.22 -20.12
N ASP A 127 37.45 7.78 -21.13
CA ASP A 127 36.99 7.99 -22.51
C ASP A 127 36.61 6.66 -23.22
N GLU A 128 35.95 5.72 -22.53
CA GLU A 128 35.19 4.69 -23.23
C GLU A 128 34.10 5.43 -24.01
N GLU A 129 34.15 5.31 -25.34
CA GLU A 129 33.10 5.74 -26.26
C GLU A 129 31.77 5.11 -25.80
N ALA A 130 31.09 5.80 -24.88
CA ALA A 130 29.75 5.45 -24.47
C ALA A 130 28.89 5.55 -25.72
N THR A 131 28.45 4.40 -26.20
CA THR A 131 27.49 4.35 -27.30
C THR A 131 26.21 5.02 -26.78
N PRO A 132 25.78 6.16 -27.37
CA PRO A 132 24.58 6.84 -26.91
C PRO A 132 23.42 5.84 -26.99
N SER A 133 22.62 5.77 -25.92
CA SER A 133 21.40 4.99 -25.96
C SER A 133 20.54 5.48 -27.14
N LEU A 134 20.23 4.60 -28.09
CA LEU A 134 19.30 4.90 -29.19
C LEU A 134 17.84 5.00 -28.69
N THR A 135 17.57 4.49 -27.49
CA THR A 135 16.25 4.45 -26.83
C THR A 135 16.42 4.61 -25.32
N GLY A 136 16.26 5.82 -24.78
CA GLY A 136 16.41 6.12 -23.34
C GLY A 136 17.10 7.46 -23.11
N PRO A 137 17.44 7.80 -21.86
CA PRO A 137 18.23 8.97 -21.54
C PRO A 137 19.60 9.00 -22.21
N ASN A 138 20.14 10.20 -22.42
CA ASN A 138 21.39 10.44 -23.13
C ASN A 138 22.65 10.37 -22.24
N ASP A 139 22.49 9.93 -20.99
CA ASP A 139 23.53 9.86 -19.96
C ASP A 139 24.55 8.75 -20.27
N GLN A 140 25.83 9.02 -19.99
CA GLN A 140 26.98 8.24 -20.48
C GLN A 140 26.92 6.75 -20.11
N TYR A 141 26.46 6.44 -18.90
CA TYR A 141 26.44 5.09 -18.35
C TYR A 141 25.03 4.51 -18.22
N TYR A 142 24.01 5.13 -18.83
CA TYR A 142 22.63 4.65 -18.75
C TYR A 142 22.48 3.19 -19.20
N SER A 143 23.20 2.78 -20.25
CA SER A 143 23.19 1.40 -20.74
C SER A 143 23.71 0.36 -19.73
N LYS A 144 24.43 0.80 -18.69
CA LYS A 144 24.90 -0.03 -17.58
C LYS A 144 23.85 -0.15 -16.44
N GLN A 145 22.79 0.68 -16.44
CA GLN A 145 21.74 0.68 -15.42
C GLN A 145 20.60 -0.30 -15.74
N TRP A 146 20.92 -1.60 -15.74
CA TRP A 146 19.96 -2.69 -15.95
C TRP A 146 18.72 -2.59 -15.04
N ASN A 147 18.89 -2.03 -13.85
CA ASN A 147 17.87 -1.84 -12.82
C ASN A 147 16.72 -0.96 -13.30
N LEU A 148 17.02 0.12 -14.03
CA LEU A 148 16.00 1.05 -14.53
C LEU A 148 15.15 0.42 -15.64
N HIS A 149 15.81 -0.30 -16.54
CA HIS A 149 15.13 -1.09 -17.57
C HIS A 149 14.24 -2.18 -16.96
N LYS A 150 14.73 -2.86 -15.91
CA LYS A 150 14.00 -3.98 -15.27
C LYS A 150 12.68 -3.54 -14.64
N ILE A 151 12.63 -2.32 -14.09
CA ILE A 151 11.41 -1.74 -13.51
C ILE A 151 10.53 -1.01 -14.53
N GLY A 152 10.95 -0.92 -15.80
CA GLY A 152 10.19 -0.24 -16.87
C GLY A 152 10.03 1.26 -16.62
N VAL A 153 11.05 1.95 -16.12
CA VAL A 153 10.95 3.36 -15.76
C VAL A 153 10.76 4.28 -16.98
N GLU A 154 11.24 3.90 -18.16
CA GLU A 154 11.12 4.70 -19.37
C GLU A 154 9.66 4.90 -19.78
N GLY A 155 8.85 3.86 -19.62
CA GLY A 155 7.40 3.94 -19.84
C GLY A 155 6.74 4.93 -18.88
N ALA A 156 7.18 4.96 -17.63
CA ALA A 156 6.71 5.93 -16.63
C ALA A 156 7.08 7.38 -16.99
N TRP A 157 8.31 7.61 -17.45
CA TRP A 157 8.81 8.93 -17.85
C TRP A 157 8.06 9.55 -19.02
N THR A 158 7.37 8.76 -19.85
CA THR A 158 6.47 9.31 -20.88
C THR A 158 5.32 10.12 -20.28
N ARG A 159 4.96 9.89 -19.01
CA ARG A 159 3.84 10.52 -18.31
C ARG A 159 4.29 11.50 -17.22
N THR A 160 5.21 11.09 -16.36
CA THR A 160 5.71 11.92 -15.25
C THR A 160 7.13 11.54 -14.88
N LYS A 161 7.87 12.49 -14.33
CA LYS A 161 9.26 12.33 -13.88
C LYS A 161 9.42 12.66 -12.40
N GLY A 162 8.31 12.88 -11.68
CA GLY A 162 8.30 13.16 -10.24
C GLY A 162 8.24 14.65 -9.87
N SER A 163 8.02 15.55 -10.83
CA SER A 163 7.94 16.99 -10.56
C SER A 163 6.90 17.32 -9.48
N GLY A 164 7.29 18.19 -8.55
CA GLY A 164 6.42 18.67 -7.46
C GLY A 164 6.36 17.74 -6.24
N VAL A 165 7.08 16.62 -6.27
CA VAL A 165 7.17 15.68 -5.15
C VAL A 165 8.51 15.83 -4.44
N THR A 166 8.49 15.82 -3.11
CA THR A 166 9.71 15.86 -2.28
C THR A 166 9.98 14.48 -1.68
N VAL A 167 11.16 13.93 -1.93
CA VAL A 167 11.62 12.67 -1.32
C VAL A 167 12.68 12.97 -0.27
N ALA A 168 12.39 12.64 0.99
CA ALA A 168 13.35 12.67 2.07
C ALA A 168 14.18 11.40 2.10
N VAL A 169 15.50 11.57 2.13
CA VAL A 169 16.46 10.48 2.22
C VAL A 169 17.09 10.56 3.60
N ILE A 170 16.68 9.62 4.47
CA ILE A 170 17.16 9.49 5.84
C ILE A 170 18.32 8.48 5.82
N ASP A 171 19.56 8.98 5.84
CA ASP A 171 20.75 8.18 5.55
C ASP A 171 22.04 8.83 6.12
N THR A 172 23.21 8.62 5.51
CA THR A 172 24.52 9.22 5.87
C THR A 172 24.67 10.68 5.43
N GLY A 173 23.62 11.29 4.86
CA GLY A 173 23.65 12.61 4.24
C GLY A 173 23.69 12.54 2.72
N ILE A 174 23.73 13.69 2.04
CA ILE A 174 23.89 13.77 0.59
C ILE A 174 24.98 14.78 0.25
N THR A 175 26.00 14.34 -0.46
CA THR A 175 26.96 15.25 -1.10
C THR A 175 26.49 15.54 -2.53
N LYS A 176 26.38 16.81 -2.88
CA LYS A 176 25.97 17.24 -4.22
C LYS A 176 27.11 16.99 -5.22
N VAL A 177 27.25 15.75 -5.68
CA VAL A 177 28.13 15.33 -6.78
C VAL A 177 27.60 15.85 -8.13
N ARG A 178 28.34 15.65 -9.22
CA ARG A 178 28.06 16.32 -10.51
C ARG A 178 26.70 15.92 -11.09
N ASP A 179 26.32 14.65 -11.01
CA ASP A 179 24.99 14.13 -11.39
C ASP A 179 23.85 14.68 -10.52
N LEU A 180 24.17 15.27 -9.36
CA LEU A 180 23.20 15.92 -8.49
C LEU A 180 23.20 17.45 -8.65
N TYR A 181 24.00 18.04 -9.53
CA TYR A 181 24.06 19.50 -9.71
C TYR A 181 22.72 20.12 -10.12
N GLU A 182 22.01 19.46 -11.03
CA GLU A 182 20.71 19.89 -11.56
C GLU A 182 19.52 19.40 -10.71
N THR A 183 19.75 18.43 -9.81
CA THR A 183 18.73 17.96 -8.87
C THR A 183 18.34 19.07 -7.89
N LYS A 184 17.03 19.18 -7.63
CA LYS A 184 16.48 20.15 -6.68
C LYS A 184 16.65 19.62 -5.26
N PHE A 185 17.14 20.46 -4.37
CA PHE A 185 17.24 20.17 -2.95
C PHE A 185 16.35 21.12 -2.16
N VAL A 186 15.61 20.58 -1.19
CA VAL A 186 14.92 21.36 -0.17
C VAL A 186 15.73 21.36 1.13
N LYS A 187 15.25 22.09 2.15
CA LYS A 187 15.94 22.18 3.44
C LYS A 187 16.10 20.80 4.06
N GLY A 188 17.36 20.42 4.32
CA GLY A 188 17.73 19.22 5.05
C GLY A 188 18.24 19.51 6.46
N TYR A 189 18.70 18.46 7.14
CA TYR A 189 19.27 18.56 8.48
C TYR A 189 20.20 17.39 8.82
N ASP A 190 21.25 17.68 9.58
CA ASP A 190 22.20 16.70 10.13
C ASP A 190 21.91 16.50 11.61
N PHE A 191 21.26 15.38 11.96
CA PHE A 191 20.93 15.01 13.33
C PHE A 191 22.14 14.48 14.09
N VAL A 192 23.15 13.96 13.39
CA VAL A 192 24.38 13.44 14.02
C VAL A 192 25.22 14.58 14.60
N ASN A 193 25.31 15.70 13.87
CA ASN A 193 26.13 16.85 14.27
C ASN A 193 25.32 18.09 14.68
N ASP A 194 23.99 18.03 14.65
CA ASP A 194 23.06 19.12 14.97
C ASP A 194 23.31 20.38 14.10
N THR A 195 23.37 20.18 12.78
CA THR A 195 23.60 21.28 11.80
C THR A 195 22.62 21.27 10.64
N GLU A 196 22.42 22.41 9.96
CA GLU A 196 21.57 22.47 8.77
C GLU A 196 22.22 21.86 7.51
N THR A 197 23.48 21.42 7.59
CA THR A 197 24.24 20.89 6.44
C THR A 197 24.37 19.38 6.52
N ALA A 198 23.42 18.67 5.92
CA ALA A 198 23.38 17.20 5.84
C ALA A 198 24.34 16.64 4.76
N LYS A 199 25.62 17.02 4.82
CA LYS A 199 26.64 16.56 3.86
C LYS A 199 27.00 15.09 4.14
N ASP A 200 27.14 14.31 3.08
CA ASP A 200 27.58 12.92 3.18
C ASP A 200 29.10 12.84 3.41
N ASP A 201 29.49 11.94 4.31
CA ASP A 201 30.86 11.60 4.68
C ASP A 201 31.13 10.08 4.61
N ASN A 202 30.18 9.31 4.05
CA ASN A 202 30.29 7.87 3.85
C ASN A 202 30.14 7.47 2.37
N GLY A 203 29.17 8.08 1.67
CA GLY A 203 28.82 7.76 0.28
C GLY A 203 27.53 6.94 0.12
N HIS A 204 27.05 6.30 1.18
CA HIS A 204 25.84 5.47 1.07
C HIS A 204 24.61 6.34 0.75
N GLY A 205 24.40 7.42 1.50
CA GLY A 205 23.28 8.34 1.29
C GLY A 205 23.31 9.05 -0.06
N THR A 206 24.50 9.42 -0.57
CA THR A 206 24.63 10.01 -1.91
C THR A 206 24.24 9.01 -3.01
N HIS A 207 24.64 7.74 -2.88
CA HIS A 207 24.27 6.68 -3.84
C HIS A 207 22.76 6.40 -3.84
N VAL A 208 22.17 6.29 -2.64
CA VAL A 208 20.74 6.11 -2.43
C VAL A 208 19.95 7.28 -3.03
N ALA A 209 20.38 8.51 -2.76
CA ALA A 209 19.79 9.73 -3.32
C ALA A 209 19.85 9.77 -4.85
N GLY A 210 20.98 9.35 -5.43
CA GLY A 210 21.15 9.28 -6.88
C GLY A 210 20.16 8.32 -7.53
N THR A 211 19.92 7.16 -6.90
CA THR A 211 18.89 6.20 -7.35
C THR A 211 17.49 6.81 -7.36
N VAL A 212 17.16 7.65 -6.37
CA VAL A 212 15.87 8.33 -6.33
C VAL A 212 15.75 9.38 -7.44
N ALA A 213 16.65 10.37 -7.50
CA ALA A 213 16.41 11.60 -8.27
C ALA A 213 17.67 12.29 -8.83
N GLN A 214 18.73 11.56 -9.18
CA GLN A 214 19.81 12.23 -9.92
C GLN A 214 19.36 12.77 -11.26
N ALA A 215 20.05 13.82 -11.71
CA ALA A 215 19.78 14.47 -12.99
C ALA A 215 19.86 13.44 -14.12
N THR A 216 19.01 13.59 -15.13
CA THR A 216 18.89 12.65 -16.24
C THR A 216 18.71 13.43 -17.52
N ASN A 217 19.26 12.96 -18.63
CA ASN A 217 19.39 13.65 -19.91
C ASN A 217 20.42 14.79 -19.94
N ASN A 218 21.46 14.74 -19.10
CA ASN A 218 22.49 15.78 -19.02
C ASN A 218 23.80 15.42 -19.77
N LYS A 219 23.83 14.27 -20.46
CA LYS A 219 24.99 13.70 -21.19
C LYS A 219 26.18 13.31 -20.30
N TYR A 220 25.97 13.16 -19.00
CA TYR A 220 27.00 12.80 -18.04
C TYR A 220 26.45 11.71 -17.12
N GLY A 221 27.32 10.81 -16.66
CA GLY A 221 26.98 9.87 -15.61
C GLY A 221 25.78 8.95 -15.88
N VAL A 222 24.84 8.93 -14.95
CA VAL A 222 23.75 7.95 -14.82
C VAL A 222 22.38 8.63 -14.60
N ALA A 223 21.27 7.88 -14.65
CA ALA A 223 19.90 8.38 -14.51
C ALA A 223 19.19 7.98 -13.19
N GLY A 224 18.27 8.81 -12.71
CA GLY A 224 17.51 8.59 -11.46
C GLY A 224 16.05 8.26 -11.73
N VAL A 225 15.38 7.52 -10.84
CA VAL A 225 14.00 7.04 -11.07
C VAL A 225 12.99 8.18 -11.22
N ALA A 226 13.01 9.16 -10.32
CA ALA A 226 12.14 10.33 -10.28
C ALA A 226 12.98 11.62 -10.42
N TYR A 227 13.69 11.77 -11.54
CA TYR A 227 14.71 12.81 -11.74
C TYR A 227 14.21 14.27 -11.75
N GLU A 228 12.89 14.52 -11.72
CA GLU A 228 12.33 15.87 -11.50
C GLU A 228 11.83 16.11 -10.07
N ALA A 229 11.89 15.10 -9.19
CA ALA A 229 11.58 15.23 -7.77
C ALA A 229 12.63 16.08 -7.05
N SER A 230 12.25 16.62 -5.89
CA SER A 230 13.18 17.33 -4.99
C SER A 230 13.67 16.40 -3.89
N LEU A 231 14.94 16.49 -3.52
CA LEU A 231 15.53 15.71 -2.43
C LEU A 231 15.59 16.52 -1.14
N MET A 232 15.22 15.89 -0.02
CA MET A 232 15.43 16.41 1.34
C MET A 232 16.52 15.56 2.03
N PRO A 233 17.75 16.08 2.19
CA PRO A 233 18.83 15.32 2.80
C PRO A 233 18.70 15.31 4.32
N LEU A 234 18.55 14.15 4.94
CA LEU A 234 18.47 13.99 6.38
C LEU A 234 19.56 13.02 6.84
N LYS A 235 20.61 13.58 7.45
CA LYS A 235 21.75 12.78 7.94
C LYS A 235 21.45 12.31 9.36
N VAL A 236 21.32 11.00 9.51
CA VAL A 236 21.10 10.31 10.80
C VAL A 236 22.15 9.23 11.05
N LEU A 237 22.91 8.86 10.02
CA LEU A 237 24.02 7.91 10.10
C LEU A 237 25.34 8.67 10.02
N GLY A 238 26.28 8.35 10.91
CA GLY A 238 27.64 8.90 10.89
C GLY A 238 28.50 8.30 9.76
N ALA A 239 29.78 8.69 9.72
CA ALA A 239 30.75 8.23 8.71
C ALA A 239 30.90 6.70 8.64
N GLU A 240 30.66 5.98 9.74
CA GLU A 240 30.70 4.52 9.82
C GLU A 240 29.37 3.85 9.42
N GLY A 241 28.38 4.62 8.98
CA GLY A 241 27.06 4.13 8.56
C GLY A 241 26.12 3.74 9.70
N GLY A 242 26.45 4.04 10.96
CA GLY A 242 25.61 3.79 12.13
C GLY A 242 24.90 5.05 12.64
N GLY A 243 23.67 4.89 13.14
CA GLY A 243 22.88 5.97 13.74
C GLY A 243 21.87 5.46 14.75
N THR A 244 21.30 6.36 15.54
CA THR A 244 20.41 5.97 16.64
C THR A 244 18.94 6.08 16.27
N VAL A 245 18.10 5.29 16.93
CA VAL A 245 16.65 5.35 16.77
C VAL A 245 16.11 6.75 17.07
N ALA A 246 16.68 7.45 18.06
CA ALA A 246 16.30 8.81 18.42
C ALA A 246 16.47 9.79 17.24
N ASP A 247 17.67 9.80 16.63
CA ASP A 247 17.97 10.62 15.45
C ASP A 247 17.03 10.30 14.28
N ILE A 248 16.80 9.00 14.03
CA ILE A 248 15.94 8.55 12.93
C ILE A 248 14.48 8.96 13.16
N ALA A 249 13.96 8.79 14.38
CA ALA A 249 12.59 9.16 14.72
C ALA A 249 12.36 10.67 14.58
N GLU A 250 13.33 11.49 15.01
CA GLU A 250 13.27 12.94 14.79
C GLU A 250 13.36 13.32 13.32
N ALA A 251 14.21 12.65 12.53
CA ALA A 251 14.30 12.88 11.09
C ALA A 251 12.98 12.56 10.36
N ILE A 252 12.27 11.49 10.76
CA ILE A 252 10.95 11.16 10.20
C ILE A 252 9.94 12.28 10.49
N LYS A 253 9.89 12.77 11.73
CA LYS A 253 9.01 13.89 12.11
C LYS A 253 9.39 15.18 11.38
N PHE A 254 10.69 15.49 11.28
CA PHE A 254 11.20 16.63 10.53
C PHE A 254 10.80 16.57 9.06
N ALA A 255 10.95 15.42 8.41
CA ALA A 255 10.56 15.21 7.02
C ALA A 255 9.07 15.53 6.81
N ALA A 256 8.21 14.95 7.65
CA ALA A 256 6.77 15.17 7.58
C ALA A 256 6.37 16.63 7.87
N ASN A 257 7.12 17.33 8.74
CA ASN A 257 6.89 18.75 9.04
C ASN A 257 7.36 19.69 7.94
N ASN A 258 8.38 19.29 7.17
CA ASN A 258 9.01 20.13 6.15
C ASN A 258 8.57 19.75 4.72
N GLY A 259 7.43 19.08 4.58
CA GLY A 259 6.77 18.84 3.29
C GLY A 259 7.38 17.68 2.48
N ALA A 260 8.01 16.71 3.13
CA ALA A 260 8.34 15.45 2.46
C ALA A 260 7.06 14.70 2.08
N ASP A 261 7.01 14.20 0.85
CA ASP A 261 5.92 13.40 0.33
C ASP A 261 6.18 11.90 0.44
N VAL A 262 7.46 11.53 0.35
CA VAL A 262 7.98 10.18 0.47
C VAL A 262 9.23 10.22 1.36
N ILE A 263 9.37 9.26 2.27
CA ILE A 263 10.57 9.04 3.09
C ILE A 263 11.19 7.71 2.65
N ASN A 264 12.48 7.73 2.35
CA ASN A 264 13.28 6.53 2.11
C ASN A 264 14.28 6.32 3.26
N MET A 265 14.26 5.13 3.84
CA MET A 265 15.16 4.67 4.90
C MET A 265 15.92 3.43 4.42
N SER A 266 17.08 3.63 3.80
CA SER A 266 17.94 2.56 3.31
C SER A 266 18.87 2.01 4.41
N LEU A 267 18.30 1.84 5.60
CA LEU A 267 18.97 1.45 6.84
C LEU A 267 18.12 0.44 7.58
N GLY A 268 18.72 -0.30 8.51
CA GLY A 268 17.98 -1.21 9.35
C GLY A 268 18.72 -1.62 10.60
N GLY A 269 17.97 -2.19 11.54
CA GLY A 269 18.52 -2.69 12.79
C GLY A 269 17.61 -3.68 13.48
N GLY A 270 18.14 -4.25 14.56
CA GLY A 270 17.37 -5.09 15.46
C GLY A 270 16.61 -4.24 16.49
N GLY A 271 15.46 -4.76 16.94
CA GLY A 271 14.71 -4.21 18.05
C GLY A 271 13.63 -3.20 17.65
N GLU A 272 12.42 -3.46 18.16
CA GLU A 272 11.29 -2.55 18.09
C GLU A 272 11.46 -1.45 19.15
N SER A 273 11.31 -0.21 18.73
CA SER A 273 11.17 1.00 19.53
C SER A 273 9.76 1.59 19.41
N GLN A 274 9.21 2.07 20.51
CA GLN A 274 7.95 2.79 20.54
C GLN A 274 8.08 4.19 19.94
N LEU A 275 9.19 4.89 20.21
CA LEU A 275 9.49 6.21 19.63
C LEU A 275 9.49 6.17 18.10
N MET A 276 10.14 5.16 17.52
CA MET A 276 10.17 4.95 16.06
C MET A 276 8.78 4.71 15.49
N LYS A 277 7.98 3.88 16.17
CA LYS A 277 6.60 3.58 15.76
C LYS A 277 5.73 4.83 15.76
N GLU A 278 5.84 5.67 16.77
CA GLU A 278 5.08 6.92 16.87
C GLU A 278 5.50 7.94 15.81
N ALA A 279 6.80 8.05 15.51
CA ALA A 279 7.28 8.88 14.42
C ALA A 279 6.75 8.43 13.05
N ILE A 280 6.74 7.12 12.79
CA ILE A 280 6.17 6.53 11.57
C ILE A 280 4.67 6.82 11.47
N GLU A 281 3.92 6.58 12.54
CA GLU A 281 2.48 6.89 12.63
C GLU A 281 2.20 8.38 12.39
N TYR A 282 3.04 9.27 12.94
CA TYR A 282 2.95 10.70 12.75
C TYR A 282 3.12 11.10 11.27
N ALA A 283 4.18 10.60 10.62
CA ALA A 283 4.43 10.86 9.21
C ALA A 283 3.34 10.27 8.30
N TYR A 284 2.89 9.04 8.58
CA TYR A 284 1.81 8.39 7.85
C TYR A 284 0.51 9.21 7.92
N LYS A 285 0.10 9.67 9.12
CA LYS A 285 -1.09 10.52 9.30
C LYS A 285 -1.00 11.88 8.59
N LYS A 286 0.20 12.33 8.26
CA LYS A 286 0.45 13.52 7.43
C LYS A 286 0.40 13.25 5.93
N GLY A 287 0.13 12.02 5.51
CA GLY A 287 0.06 11.65 4.09
C GLY A 287 1.43 11.38 3.47
N VAL A 288 2.44 11.06 4.28
CA VAL A 288 3.80 10.73 3.83
C VAL A 288 3.92 9.23 3.59
N VAL A 289 4.44 8.84 2.43
CA VAL A 289 4.75 7.42 2.12
C VAL A 289 6.10 7.08 2.75
N ILE A 290 6.20 5.94 3.44
CA ILE A 290 7.42 5.55 4.14
C ILE A 290 7.92 4.24 3.55
N VAL A 291 9.16 4.21 3.10
CA VAL A 291 9.80 3.06 2.43
C VAL A 291 11.08 2.70 3.15
N ALA A 292 11.30 1.42 3.42
CA ALA A 292 12.52 0.96 4.09
C ALA A 292 13.07 -0.38 3.55
N ALA A 293 14.38 -0.54 3.67
CA ALA A 293 15.10 -1.74 3.29
C ALA A 293 14.77 -2.93 4.23
N ALA A 294 14.54 -4.12 3.66
CA ALA A 294 14.20 -5.32 4.43
C ALA A 294 15.37 -5.88 5.27
N GLY A 295 16.63 -5.57 4.93
CA GLY A 295 17.84 -6.09 5.58
C GLY A 295 18.57 -7.14 4.74
N ASN A 296 19.82 -7.43 5.11
CA ASN A 296 20.81 -8.14 4.28
C ASN A 296 21.37 -9.40 4.96
N GLU A 297 20.60 -10.03 5.85
CA GLU A 297 21.02 -11.18 6.66
C GLU A 297 20.51 -12.53 6.12
N SER A 298 19.76 -12.52 5.02
CA SER A 298 19.07 -13.68 4.43
C SER A 298 18.13 -14.40 5.43
N THR A 299 17.41 -13.63 6.26
CA THR A 299 16.49 -14.18 7.28
C THR A 299 15.01 -14.06 6.89
N ASP A 300 14.19 -14.98 7.44
CA ASP A 300 12.72 -14.97 7.37
C ASP A 300 12.15 -13.94 8.37
N GLY A 301 12.08 -12.70 7.90
CA GLY A 301 11.62 -11.53 8.61
C GLY A 301 12.46 -10.30 8.25
N SER A 302 11.79 -9.20 7.91
CA SER A 302 12.45 -7.92 7.69
C SER A 302 12.96 -7.31 8.98
N SER A 303 14.04 -6.54 8.88
CA SER A 303 14.57 -5.71 9.96
C SER A 303 13.65 -4.52 10.23
N TYR A 304 13.85 -3.84 11.36
CA TYR A 304 13.21 -2.55 11.59
C TYR A 304 14.05 -1.45 10.91
N PRO A 305 13.43 -0.43 10.28
CA PRO A 305 12.01 -0.09 10.38
C PRO A 305 11.07 -0.73 9.35
N ALA A 306 11.57 -1.50 8.37
CA ALA A 306 10.73 -2.13 7.34
C ALA A 306 9.59 -3.01 7.88
N ARG A 307 9.75 -3.57 9.07
CA ARG A 307 8.74 -4.40 9.74
C ARG A 307 7.60 -3.62 10.42
N TYR A 308 7.71 -2.30 10.57
CA TYR A 308 6.63 -1.51 11.18
C TYR A 308 5.40 -1.44 10.27
N PRO A 309 4.18 -1.39 10.86
CA PRO A 309 2.99 -0.97 10.12
C PRO A 309 3.23 0.38 9.43
N HIS A 310 2.58 0.59 8.29
CA HIS A 310 2.67 1.82 7.48
C HIS A 310 4.04 2.07 6.82
N VAL A 311 5.00 1.17 6.98
CA VAL A 311 6.26 1.17 6.23
C VAL A 311 6.17 0.14 5.11
N ILE A 312 6.57 0.54 3.91
CA ILE A 312 6.70 -0.35 2.76
C ILE A 312 8.06 -1.04 2.85
N GLY A 313 8.07 -2.32 3.24
CA GLY A 313 9.29 -3.11 3.34
C GLY A 313 9.74 -3.67 1.99
N VAL A 314 11.00 -3.41 1.62
CA VAL A 314 11.53 -3.69 0.28
C VAL A 314 12.63 -4.76 0.31
N SER A 315 12.38 -5.91 -0.34
CA SER A 315 13.39 -6.94 -0.59
C SER A 315 14.14 -6.68 -1.91
N ALA A 316 15.31 -7.32 -2.07
CA ALA A 316 16.21 -7.12 -3.21
C ALA A 316 16.22 -8.32 -4.16
N PHE A 317 16.24 -8.03 -5.47
CA PHE A 317 16.52 -9.01 -6.53
C PHE A 317 17.68 -8.57 -7.44
N GLY A 318 18.26 -9.55 -8.14
CA GLY A 318 19.35 -9.37 -9.10
C GLY A 318 18.92 -9.21 -10.56
N PRO A 319 19.87 -9.07 -11.50
CA PRO A 319 19.57 -8.91 -12.93
C PRO A 319 18.75 -10.06 -13.54
N ASP A 320 18.97 -11.28 -13.05
CA ASP A 320 18.21 -12.49 -13.40
C ASP A 320 16.74 -12.40 -12.96
N GLY A 321 16.41 -11.55 -12.00
CA GLY A 321 15.10 -11.42 -11.38
C GLY A 321 14.92 -12.35 -10.18
N GLU A 322 15.96 -13.07 -9.77
CA GLU A 322 15.90 -13.91 -8.58
C GLU A 322 16.21 -13.07 -7.33
N LYS A 323 15.67 -13.49 -6.19
CA LYS A 323 15.97 -12.87 -4.89
C LYS A 323 17.48 -12.85 -4.68
N ALA A 324 18.03 -11.69 -4.35
CA ALA A 324 19.43 -11.57 -4.00
C ALA A 324 19.73 -12.47 -2.78
N SER A 325 20.87 -13.17 -2.79
CA SER A 325 21.22 -14.16 -1.77
C SER A 325 21.19 -13.58 -0.35
N TYR A 326 21.63 -12.33 -0.19
CA TYR A 326 21.65 -11.60 1.09
C TYR A 326 20.29 -11.07 1.53
N SER A 327 19.30 -10.91 0.64
CA SER A 327 18.05 -10.21 0.98
C SER A 327 17.25 -10.98 2.04
N ASN A 328 16.84 -10.27 3.09
CA ASN A 328 15.76 -10.72 3.96
C ASN A 328 14.45 -10.86 3.17
N PHE A 329 13.57 -11.71 3.69
CA PHE A 329 12.31 -12.09 3.06
C PHE A 329 11.24 -12.37 4.12
N GLY A 330 10.05 -12.81 3.72
CA GLY A 330 9.05 -13.25 4.69
C GLY A 330 8.27 -12.10 5.31
N ALA A 331 8.04 -12.15 6.62
CA ALA A 331 7.23 -11.15 7.31
C ALA A 331 7.81 -9.73 7.19
N GLY A 332 6.97 -8.75 6.86
CA GLY A 332 7.38 -7.35 6.68
C GLY A 332 7.92 -7.01 5.28
N VAL A 333 7.94 -7.96 4.34
CA VAL A 333 8.21 -7.64 2.92
C VAL A 333 6.90 -7.39 2.18
N ASP A 334 6.76 -6.19 1.61
CA ASP A 334 5.58 -5.77 0.85
C ASP A 334 5.78 -5.85 -0.66
N ILE A 335 7.01 -5.60 -1.13
CA ILE A 335 7.37 -5.55 -2.55
C ILE A 335 8.87 -5.79 -2.72
N SER A 336 9.31 -6.17 -3.92
CA SER A 336 10.72 -6.33 -4.25
C SER A 336 11.17 -5.37 -5.35
N ALA A 337 12.45 -4.98 -5.31
CA ALA A 337 13.05 -4.07 -6.28
C ALA A 337 14.51 -4.44 -6.59
N PRO A 338 15.12 -3.86 -7.65
CA PRO A 338 16.52 -4.12 -7.99
C PRO A 338 17.45 -3.71 -6.85
N GLY A 339 18.09 -4.68 -6.22
CA GLY A 339 19.09 -4.43 -5.16
C GLY A 339 20.51 -4.79 -5.58
N GLY A 340 20.68 -5.48 -6.71
CA GLY A 340 22.00 -5.87 -7.22
C GLY A 340 22.51 -7.20 -6.69
N THR A 341 23.40 -7.81 -7.46
CA THR A 341 24.18 -9.02 -7.10
C THR A 341 25.57 -8.89 -7.73
N ASP A 342 26.45 -9.87 -7.49
CA ASP A 342 27.74 -9.97 -8.20
C ASP A 342 27.59 -9.99 -9.74
N ALA A 343 26.43 -10.41 -10.26
CA ALA A 343 26.14 -10.41 -11.69
C ALA A 343 25.74 -9.03 -12.25
N GLY A 344 25.45 -8.07 -11.38
CA GLY A 344 25.09 -6.71 -11.76
C GLY A 344 24.71 -5.87 -10.54
N ALA A 345 25.61 -4.96 -10.17
CA ALA A 345 25.38 -3.98 -9.11
C ALA A 345 24.49 -2.82 -9.59
N ILE A 346 24.06 -1.98 -8.64
CA ILE A 346 23.32 -0.74 -8.91
C ILE A 346 24.35 0.39 -9.03
N LEU A 347 24.57 0.87 -10.26
CA LEU A 347 25.57 1.89 -10.56
C LEU A 347 24.99 3.30 -10.33
N GLN A 348 25.62 4.10 -9.47
CA GLN A 348 25.34 5.53 -9.29
C GLN A 348 26.59 6.38 -9.06
N GLU A 349 26.53 7.70 -9.28
CA GLU A 349 27.56 8.62 -8.78
C GLU A 349 27.40 8.79 -7.25
N THR A 350 28.51 8.65 -6.54
CA THR A 350 28.60 8.83 -5.09
C THR A 350 29.96 9.43 -4.73
N ILE A 351 30.32 9.46 -3.44
CA ILE A 351 31.63 9.88 -2.96
C ILE A 351 32.48 8.68 -2.51
N ASN A 352 33.80 8.78 -2.71
CA ASN A 352 34.77 7.87 -2.12
C ASN A 352 35.14 8.29 -0.68
N GLU A 353 36.06 7.55 -0.04
CA GLU A 353 36.57 7.85 1.32
C GLU A 353 37.19 9.26 1.46
N ASN A 354 37.65 9.86 0.36
CA ASN A 354 38.21 11.21 0.33
C ASN A 354 37.13 12.30 0.10
N GLY A 355 35.87 11.91 -0.08
CA GLY A 355 34.76 12.81 -0.41
C GLY A 355 34.70 13.25 -1.87
N GLU A 356 35.43 12.57 -2.77
CA GLU A 356 35.47 12.87 -4.21
C GLU A 356 34.41 12.09 -4.98
N GLY A 357 33.80 12.71 -5.98
CA GLY A 357 32.79 12.09 -6.84
C GLY A 357 33.34 10.91 -7.65
N VAL A 358 32.70 9.75 -7.55
CA VAL A 358 33.04 8.49 -8.24
C VAL A 358 31.77 7.75 -8.66
N PHE A 359 31.81 7.02 -9.78
CA PHE A 359 30.72 6.09 -10.11
C PHE A 359 30.98 4.73 -9.48
N LEU A 360 29.99 4.24 -8.74
CA LEU A 360 30.11 3.01 -7.96
C LEU A 360 28.88 2.12 -8.11
N GLY A 361 29.14 0.84 -8.37
CA GLY A 361 28.16 -0.24 -8.26
C GLY A 361 28.04 -0.72 -6.81
N LEU A 362 26.87 -0.57 -6.20
CA LEU A 362 26.57 -1.12 -4.88
C LEU A 362 25.49 -2.21 -4.96
N GLN A 363 25.45 -3.09 -3.96
CA GLN A 363 24.37 -4.05 -3.78
C GLN A 363 23.80 -3.99 -2.36
N GLY A 364 22.50 -4.25 -2.24
CA GLY A 364 21.80 -4.31 -0.96
C GLY A 364 20.31 -4.05 -1.11
N THR A 365 19.54 -4.44 -0.09
CA THR A 365 18.16 -3.94 0.08
C THR A 365 18.13 -2.42 0.23
N SER A 366 19.24 -1.83 0.70
CA SER A 366 19.49 -0.38 0.70
C SER A 366 19.44 0.25 -0.70
N MET A 367 19.83 -0.47 -1.75
CA MET A 367 19.71 -0.01 -3.14
C MET A 367 18.35 -0.37 -3.76
N ALA A 368 17.66 -1.40 -3.26
CA ALA A 368 16.30 -1.74 -3.68
C ALA A 368 15.27 -0.70 -3.18
N SER A 369 15.35 -0.29 -1.91
CA SER A 369 14.44 0.68 -1.30
C SER A 369 14.27 1.99 -2.08
N PRO A 370 15.33 2.69 -2.54
CA PRO A 370 15.18 3.95 -3.26
C PRO A 370 14.53 3.82 -4.63
N HIS A 371 14.56 2.63 -5.26
CA HIS A 371 13.75 2.40 -6.46
C HIS A 371 12.27 2.50 -6.14
N VAL A 372 11.83 1.89 -5.03
CA VAL A 372 10.43 1.94 -4.59
C VAL A 372 10.03 3.36 -4.17
N ALA A 373 10.91 4.08 -3.46
CA ALA A 373 10.67 5.47 -3.12
C ALA A 373 10.54 6.37 -4.37
N GLY A 374 11.40 6.17 -5.36
CA GLY A 374 11.32 6.88 -6.64
C GLY A 374 10.03 6.58 -7.39
N VAL A 375 9.61 5.32 -7.48
CA VAL A 375 8.33 4.97 -8.13
C VAL A 375 7.13 5.48 -7.34
N ALA A 376 7.17 5.47 -6.00
CA ALA A 376 6.14 6.11 -5.18
C ALA A 376 6.04 7.61 -5.48
N ALA A 377 7.17 8.30 -5.67
CA ALA A 377 7.20 9.70 -6.08
C ALA A 377 6.60 9.92 -7.48
N LEU A 378 6.88 9.03 -8.44
CA LEU A 378 6.24 9.07 -9.76
C LEU A 378 4.71 8.87 -9.68
N VAL A 379 4.25 7.90 -8.89
CA VAL A 379 2.81 7.64 -8.65
C VAL A 379 2.14 8.86 -8.01
N LYS A 380 2.80 9.48 -7.03
CA LYS A 380 2.29 10.68 -6.37
C LYS A 380 2.21 11.88 -7.30
N ALA A 381 3.23 12.09 -8.13
CA ALA A 381 3.23 13.09 -9.19
C ALA A 381 2.14 12.84 -10.25
N ALA A 382 1.70 11.58 -10.43
CA ALA A 382 0.60 11.22 -11.31
C ALA A 382 -0.80 11.47 -10.71
N GLY A 383 -0.89 11.91 -9.44
CA GLY A 383 -2.13 12.39 -8.82
C GLY A 383 -2.70 11.52 -7.70
N VAL A 384 -2.04 10.43 -7.30
CA VAL A 384 -2.44 9.61 -6.15
C VAL A 384 -1.68 10.09 -4.92
N THR A 385 -2.33 10.76 -3.98
CA THR A 385 -1.65 11.41 -2.84
C THR A 385 -1.72 10.65 -1.52
N ASP A 386 -2.70 9.75 -1.37
CA ASP A 386 -2.91 8.98 -0.15
C ASP A 386 -1.90 7.82 -0.03
N PRO A 387 -1.18 7.66 1.09
CA PRO A 387 -0.17 6.62 1.23
C PRO A 387 -0.68 5.19 1.06
N GLU A 388 -1.90 4.89 1.52
CA GLU A 388 -2.49 3.56 1.41
C GLU A 388 -2.83 3.22 -0.05
N GLU A 389 -3.40 4.18 -0.77
CA GLU A 389 -3.67 4.03 -2.21
C GLU A 389 -2.37 3.95 -3.02
N ILE A 390 -1.30 4.68 -2.65
CA ILE A 390 0.02 4.52 -3.29
C ILE A 390 0.54 3.09 -3.10
N LEU A 391 0.55 2.56 -1.87
CA LEU A 391 0.98 1.19 -1.59
C LEU A 391 0.16 0.17 -2.41
N LYS A 392 -1.15 0.37 -2.50
CA LYS A 392 -2.04 -0.48 -3.29
C LYS A 392 -1.73 -0.40 -4.78
N VAL A 393 -1.48 0.78 -5.33
CA VAL A 393 -1.05 0.95 -6.73
C VAL A 393 0.27 0.22 -6.98
N LEU A 394 1.25 0.37 -6.09
CA LEU A 394 2.55 -0.32 -6.19
C LEU A 394 2.37 -1.85 -6.17
N LYS A 395 1.57 -2.39 -5.24
CA LYS A 395 1.30 -3.83 -5.14
C LYS A 395 0.52 -4.38 -6.34
N GLN A 396 -0.48 -3.65 -6.83
CA GLN A 396 -1.31 -4.09 -7.97
C GLN A 396 -0.59 -4.03 -9.31
N SER A 397 0.37 -3.11 -9.46
CA SER A 397 1.16 -2.97 -10.67
C SER A 397 2.42 -3.84 -10.69
N ALA A 398 2.82 -4.39 -9.54
CA ALA A 398 3.98 -5.27 -9.44
C ALA A 398 3.84 -6.49 -10.35
N ARG A 399 4.97 -6.91 -10.94
CA ARG A 399 5.09 -8.15 -11.67
C ARG A 399 5.09 -9.30 -10.67
N VAL A 400 3.95 -9.99 -10.59
CA VAL A 400 3.76 -11.14 -9.68
C VAL A 400 4.70 -12.28 -10.07
N ILE A 401 5.43 -12.80 -9.08
CA ILE A 401 6.21 -14.03 -9.19
C ILE A 401 5.33 -15.18 -8.67
N GLN A 402 5.16 -16.21 -9.50
CA GLN A 402 4.40 -17.40 -9.12
C GLN A 402 5.21 -18.25 -8.12
N ASP A 403 4.51 -19.04 -7.30
CA ASP A 403 5.12 -19.99 -6.37
C ASP A 403 6.05 -19.36 -5.30
N ASP A 404 5.77 -18.11 -4.88
CA ASP A 404 6.49 -17.43 -3.80
C ASP A 404 6.01 -17.85 -2.39
N GLY A 405 6.17 -19.13 -2.06
CA GLY A 405 5.66 -19.70 -0.81
C GLY A 405 6.29 -19.14 0.48
N LEU A 406 7.43 -18.46 0.37
CA LEU A 406 8.18 -17.88 1.51
C LEU A 406 8.16 -16.34 1.52
N ASN A 407 7.40 -15.71 0.63
CA ASN A 407 7.30 -14.26 0.50
C ASN A 407 8.67 -13.57 0.28
N TYR A 408 9.40 -14.05 -0.71
CA TYR A 408 10.65 -13.45 -1.20
C TYR A 408 10.42 -12.11 -1.89
N TYR A 409 9.28 -11.95 -2.58
CA TYR A 409 9.03 -10.83 -3.47
C TYR A 409 7.89 -9.92 -3.01
N GLY A 410 7.20 -10.23 -1.91
CA GLY A 410 6.02 -9.46 -1.49
C GLY A 410 4.89 -9.61 -2.51
N ALA A 411 4.32 -8.49 -2.95
CA ALA A 411 3.37 -8.48 -4.06
C ALA A 411 4.01 -8.78 -5.44
N GLY A 412 5.34 -8.76 -5.53
CA GLY A 412 6.09 -9.02 -6.76
C GLY A 412 7.22 -8.01 -6.99
N GLN A 413 7.76 -8.03 -8.20
CA GLN A 413 8.80 -7.08 -8.63
C GLN A 413 8.17 -5.75 -9.04
N ILE A 414 8.69 -4.64 -8.54
CA ILE A 414 8.14 -3.32 -8.84
C ILE A 414 8.17 -3.00 -10.35
N ASN A 415 7.13 -2.33 -10.83
CA ASN A 415 6.98 -1.92 -12.22
C ASN A 415 6.48 -0.45 -12.29
N ALA A 416 7.40 0.45 -12.63
CA ALA A 416 7.16 1.89 -12.68
C ALA A 416 6.14 2.29 -13.75
N GLU A 417 6.25 1.75 -14.97
CA GLU A 417 5.31 2.06 -16.07
C GLU A 417 3.88 1.65 -15.67
N ALA A 418 3.70 0.43 -15.18
CA ALA A 418 2.40 -0.07 -14.77
C ALA A 418 1.84 0.73 -13.58
N ALA A 419 2.69 1.10 -12.61
CA ALA A 419 2.29 1.90 -11.45
C ALA A 419 1.81 3.29 -11.85
N VAL A 420 2.60 4.02 -12.65
CA VAL A 420 2.24 5.37 -13.12
C VAL A 420 1.03 5.33 -14.04
N LYS A 421 0.92 4.31 -14.90
CA LYS A 421 -0.25 4.12 -15.73
C LYS A 421 -1.51 3.93 -14.87
N LEU A 422 -1.46 3.04 -13.88
CA LEU A 422 -2.57 2.79 -12.97
C LEU A 422 -2.94 4.05 -12.15
N ALA A 423 -1.94 4.80 -11.70
CA ALA A 423 -2.13 6.07 -10.99
C ALA A 423 -2.77 7.15 -11.88
N SER A 424 -2.34 7.24 -13.13
CA SER A 424 -2.86 8.19 -14.12
C SER A 424 -4.27 7.82 -14.61
N GLU A 425 -4.63 6.53 -14.58
CA GLU A 425 -5.96 5.99 -14.92
C GLU A 425 -6.97 6.16 -13.76
N GLY A 426 -6.52 6.69 -12.61
CA GLY A 426 -7.34 7.08 -11.46
C GLY A 426 -8.01 8.46 -11.58
N GLN A 427 -7.72 9.22 -12.65
CA GLN A 427 -8.44 10.41 -13.06
C GLN A 427 -9.18 10.11 -14.37
N ILE A 428 -10.49 10.36 -14.43
CA ILE A 428 -11.33 10.05 -15.61
C ILE A 428 -10.68 10.62 -16.86
N SER A 429 -10.15 9.75 -17.72
CA SER A 429 -9.56 10.16 -18.99
C SER A 429 -10.41 9.64 -20.15
N PHE A 430 -10.46 10.41 -21.24
CA PHE A 430 -11.13 10.00 -22.49
C PHE A 430 -10.71 8.58 -22.95
N PRO A 431 -9.43 8.16 -22.79
CA PRO A 431 -9.00 6.77 -23.01
C PRO A 431 -9.70 5.69 -22.16
N ASP A 432 -10.07 5.95 -20.90
CA ASP A 432 -10.75 4.96 -20.04
C ASP A 432 -12.20 4.75 -20.46
N PHE A 433 -12.85 5.82 -20.92
CA PHE A 433 -14.15 5.74 -21.58
C PHE A 433 -14.05 4.88 -22.85
N PHE A 434 -13.05 5.08 -23.71
CA PHE A 434 -12.87 4.25 -24.91
C PHE A 434 -12.43 2.82 -24.59
N ARG A 435 -11.65 2.58 -23.54
CA ARG A 435 -11.31 1.22 -23.09
C ARG A 435 -12.53 0.48 -22.58
N TRP A 436 -13.34 1.13 -21.74
CA TRP A 436 -14.64 0.61 -21.29
C TRP A 436 -15.60 0.38 -22.47
N LEU A 437 -15.66 1.31 -23.44
CA LEU A 437 -16.45 1.13 -24.67
C LEU A 437 -15.98 -0.08 -25.47
N ARG A 438 -14.66 -0.26 -25.62
CA ARG A 438 -14.07 -1.39 -26.35
C ARG A 438 -14.39 -2.71 -25.67
N ASP A 439 -14.10 -2.79 -24.38
CA ASP A 439 -14.17 -4.03 -23.60
C ASP A 439 -15.63 -4.46 -23.37
N ASN A 440 -16.59 -3.53 -23.44
CA ASN A 440 -18.03 -3.81 -23.40
C ASN A 440 -18.69 -3.83 -24.80
N GLY A 441 -17.91 -3.82 -25.89
CA GLY A 441 -18.40 -4.01 -27.25
C GLY A 441 -19.07 -2.81 -27.93
N TYR A 442 -19.09 -1.65 -27.28
CA TYR A 442 -19.72 -0.42 -27.79
C TYR A 442 -18.95 0.28 -28.93
N ILE A 443 -17.70 -0.14 -29.23
CA ILE A 443 -16.94 0.36 -30.40
C ILE A 443 -17.31 -0.37 -31.70
N ASN A 444 -18.05 -1.50 -31.62
CA ASN A 444 -18.43 -2.26 -32.81
C ASN A 444 -19.44 -1.46 -33.67
N PRO A 445 -19.20 -1.22 -34.98
CA PRO A 445 -20.13 -0.51 -35.87
C PRO A 445 -21.53 -1.13 -35.90
N GLY A 446 -21.64 -2.46 -35.74
CA GLY A 446 -22.92 -3.16 -35.67
C GLY A 446 -23.79 -2.75 -34.47
N PHE A 447 -23.19 -2.32 -33.35
CA PHE A 447 -23.93 -1.81 -32.18
C PHE A 447 -24.71 -0.52 -32.51
N TRP A 448 -24.13 0.34 -33.36
CA TRP A 448 -24.71 1.62 -33.75
C TRP A 448 -25.65 1.51 -34.96
N ILE A 449 -25.43 0.52 -35.83
CA ILE A 449 -26.11 0.39 -37.13
C ILE A 449 -27.22 -0.66 -37.12
N ASP A 450 -27.12 -1.76 -36.36
CA ASP A 450 -28.04 -2.90 -36.47
C ASP A 450 -29.15 -2.98 -35.39
N GLY A 451 -29.20 -2.01 -34.46
CA GLY A 451 -30.21 -2.00 -33.38
C GLY A 451 -31.34 -1.01 -33.64
N GLY A 452 -32.44 -1.49 -34.22
CA GLY A 452 -33.63 -0.71 -34.56
C GLY A 452 -34.30 0.09 -33.41
N VAL A 453 -35.07 1.09 -33.84
CA VAL A 453 -36.08 1.91 -33.10
C VAL A 453 -35.60 2.94 -32.07
N VAL A 454 -34.35 2.93 -31.58
CA VAL A 454 -33.86 4.00 -30.68
C VAL A 454 -32.90 4.96 -31.40
N ALA A 455 -33.26 6.24 -31.44
CA ALA A 455 -32.45 7.32 -32.02
C ALA A 455 -31.05 7.40 -31.38
N LEU A 456 -30.06 7.86 -32.14
CA LEU A 456 -28.64 7.91 -31.76
C LEU A 456 -28.40 8.62 -30.42
N VAL A 457 -29.14 9.69 -30.14
CA VAL A 457 -28.96 10.54 -28.94
C VAL A 457 -29.30 9.79 -27.63
N PRO A 458 -30.45 9.11 -27.47
CA PRO A 458 -30.72 8.25 -26.31
C PRO A 458 -29.67 7.16 -26.06
N LYS A 459 -29.11 6.53 -27.11
CA LYS A 459 -28.06 5.50 -26.95
C LYS A 459 -26.77 6.11 -26.37
N ILE A 460 -26.38 7.28 -26.85
CA ILE A 460 -25.23 8.02 -26.31
C ILE A 460 -25.45 8.36 -24.83
N LEU A 461 -26.64 8.84 -24.47
CA LEU A 461 -26.99 9.17 -23.08
C LEU A 461 -26.98 7.94 -22.16
N MET A 462 -27.46 6.78 -22.63
CA MET A 462 -27.43 5.53 -21.86
C MET A 462 -26.01 5.00 -21.63
N VAL A 463 -25.14 5.11 -22.63
CA VAL A 463 -23.74 4.69 -22.55
C VAL A 463 -22.98 5.57 -21.55
N VAL A 464 -23.15 6.89 -21.63
CA VAL A 464 -22.55 7.85 -20.68
C VAL A 464 -23.14 7.67 -19.27
N GLY A 465 -24.44 7.52 -19.15
CA GLY A 465 -25.12 7.31 -17.86
C GLY A 465 -24.71 6.02 -17.15
N SER A 466 -24.48 4.93 -17.90
CA SER A 466 -24.05 3.65 -17.35
C SER A 466 -22.62 3.69 -16.82
N TYR A 467 -21.72 4.42 -17.51
CA TYR A 467 -20.36 4.65 -17.04
C TYR A 467 -20.34 5.49 -15.75
N LEU A 468 -21.12 6.57 -15.69
CA LEU A 468 -21.23 7.42 -14.50
C LEU A 468 -21.86 6.68 -13.31
N LEU A 469 -22.85 5.81 -13.56
CA LEU A 469 -23.47 4.98 -12.53
C LEU A 469 -22.50 3.92 -11.98
N ALA A 470 -21.75 3.24 -12.85
CA ALA A 470 -20.73 2.27 -12.44
C ALA A 470 -19.62 2.92 -11.60
N TRP A 471 -19.21 4.13 -11.97
CA TRP A 471 -18.27 4.94 -11.18
C TRP A 471 -18.86 5.33 -9.81
N PHE A 472 -20.08 5.88 -9.78
CA PHE A 472 -20.76 6.30 -8.55
C PHE A 472 -20.89 5.15 -7.55
N LEU A 473 -21.26 3.96 -8.03
CA LEU A 473 -21.41 2.76 -7.21
C LEU A 473 -20.07 2.24 -6.66
N ARG A 474 -18.96 2.42 -7.39
CA ARG A 474 -17.62 2.00 -6.95
C ARG A 474 -17.02 2.93 -5.89
N VAL A 475 -17.33 4.23 -5.94
CA VAL A 475 -16.74 5.24 -5.04
C VAL A 475 -17.47 5.34 -3.70
N TYR A 476 -18.80 5.17 -3.69
CA TYR A 476 -19.61 5.50 -2.50
C TYR A 476 -20.22 4.29 -1.77
N PHE A 477 -20.00 3.06 -2.24
CA PHE A 477 -20.53 1.85 -1.59
C PHE A 477 -19.48 0.74 -1.41
N PRO A 478 -18.99 0.47 -0.19
CA PRO A 478 -18.09 -0.65 0.08
C PRO A 478 -18.91 -1.93 0.31
N PHE A 479 -19.08 -2.77 -0.72
CA PHE A 479 -19.78 -4.06 -0.57
C PHE A 479 -18.82 -5.25 -0.63
N ALA A 480 -18.95 -6.18 0.33
CA ALA A 480 -18.51 -7.56 0.16
C ALA A 480 -19.52 -8.28 -0.76
N TRP A 481 -19.20 -8.36 -2.04
CA TRP A 481 -20.04 -9.02 -3.05
C TRP A 481 -20.02 -10.54 -2.83
N SER A 482 -21.04 -11.10 -2.16
CA SER A 482 -21.22 -12.55 -2.07
C SER A 482 -22.11 -13.04 -3.22
N TRP A 483 -21.83 -14.24 -3.74
CA TRP A 483 -22.63 -14.87 -4.79
C TRP A 483 -24.11 -15.01 -4.40
N SER A 484 -24.42 -15.28 -3.12
CA SER A 484 -25.79 -15.42 -2.63
C SER A 484 -26.56 -14.09 -2.61
N LEU A 485 -25.92 -12.99 -2.19
CA LEU A 485 -26.55 -11.67 -2.24
C LEU A 485 -26.86 -11.24 -3.68
N SER A 486 -25.91 -11.48 -4.58
CA SER A 486 -25.97 -11.07 -5.98
C SER A 486 -27.02 -11.87 -6.76
N SER A 487 -27.05 -13.19 -6.56
CA SER A 487 -28.10 -14.05 -7.13
C SER A 487 -29.49 -13.72 -6.59
N GLY A 488 -29.59 -13.37 -5.30
CA GLY A 488 -30.83 -12.86 -4.71
C GLY A 488 -31.28 -11.55 -5.36
N LEU A 489 -30.38 -10.56 -5.46
CA LEU A 489 -30.67 -9.26 -6.07
C LEU A 489 -31.17 -9.41 -7.52
N ILE A 490 -30.50 -10.25 -8.29
CA ILE A 490 -30.88 -10.58 -9.68
C ILE A 490 -32.25 -11.27 -9.70
N PHE A 491 -32.48 -12.28 -8.85
CA PHE A 491 -33.76 -12.99 -8.77
C PHE A 491 -34.94 -12.06 -8.42
N GLY A 492 -34.74 -11.13 -7.48
CA GLY A 492 -35.76 -10.19 -7.06
C GLY A 492 -36.04 -9.07 -8.07
N SER A 493 -35.03 -8.64 -8.85
CA SER A 493 -35.15 -7.49 -9.75
C SER A 493 -35.43 -7.88 -11.19
N SER A 494 -34.67 -8.81 -11.75
CA SER A 494 -34.65 -9.09 -13.18
C SER A 494 -35.01 -10.56 -13.48
N GLY A 495 -34.91 -11.47 -12.51
CA GLY A 495 -35.02 -12.91 -12.73
C GLY A 495 -33.69 -13.54 -13.14
N LEU A 496 -33.58 -14.87 -13.06
CA LEU A 496 -32.35 -15.63 -13.32
C LEU A 496 -32.11 -15.74 -14.83
N PHE A 497 -31.57 -14.68 -15.42
CA PHE A 497 -31.31 -14.57 -16.85
C PHE A 497 -30.14 -15.45 -17.32
N PHE A 498 -30.43 -16.70 -17.68
CA PHE A 498 -29.56 -17.48 -18.59
C PHE A 498 -30.32 -18.24 -19.69
N LEU A 499 -31.64 -18.11 -19.80
CA LEU A 499 -32.43 -18.93 -20.75
C LEU A 499 -33.54 -18.20 -21.53
N LYS A 500 -33.62 -16.87 -21.45
CA LYS A 500 -34.56 -16.10 -22.27
C LYS A 500 -33.99 -15.96 -23.68
N GLY A 501 -34.20 -16.97 -24.52
CA GLY A 501 -33.71 -17.00 -25.90
C GLY A 501 -33.52 -18.39 -26.53
N ILE A 502 -33.64 -19.49 -25.77
CA ILE A 502 -33.57 -20.84 -26.34
C ILE A 502 -34.95 -21.23 -26.89
N TYR A 503 -35.13 -21.03 -28.20
CA TYR A 503 -36.31 -21.49 -28.93
C TYR A 503 -36.08 -22.93 -29.41
N ILE A 504 -36.56 -23.91 -28.66
CA ILE A 504 -36.59 -25.31 -29.09
C ILE A 504 -38.02 -25.58 -29.59
N PHE A 505 -38.15 -25.93 -30.87
CA PHE A 505 -39.43 -26.36 -31.46
C PHE A 505 -40.01 -27.53 -30.64
N ASP A 506 -41.32 -27.47 -30.35
CA ASP A 506 -42.17 -28.47 -29.68
C ASP A 506 -42.15 -28.58 -28.14
N LEU A 507 -41.46 -27.71 -27.39
CA LEU A 507 -41.57 -27.65 -25.92
C LEU A 507 -42.41 -26.45 -25.41
N PRO A 508 -43.26 -26.63 -24.37
CA PRO A 508 -43.97 -25.53 -23.73
C PRO A 508 -43.00 -24.48 -23.20
N GLN A 509 -43.20 -23.21 -23.57
CA GLN A 509 -42.27 -22.10 -23.27
C GLN A 509 -42.39 -21.58 -21.82
N TRP A 510 -43.39 -22.01 -21.07
CA TRP A 510 -43.67 -21.49 -19.73
C TRP A 510 -42.56 -21.77 -18.68
N PRO A 511 -41.82 -22.91 -18.68
CA PRO A 511 -40.74 -23.13 -17.71
C PRO A 511 -39.57 -22.15 -17.90
N PHE A 512 -39.24 -21.82 -19.16
CA PHE A 512 -38.20 -20.86 -19.49
C PHE A 512 -38.63 -19.42 -19.19
N ARG A 513 -39.92 -19.10 -19.35
CA ARG A 513 -40.48 -17.81 -18.91
C ARG A 513 -40.44 -17.67 -17.39
N VAL A 514 -40.77 -18.72 -16.64
CA VAL A 514 -40.70 -18.74 -15.17
C VAL A 514 -39.25 -18.52 -14.68
N LEU A 515 -38.26 -19.20 -15.28
CA LEU A 515 -36.85 -19.05 -14.89
C LEU A 515 -36.28 -17.66 -15.19
N GLY A 516 -36.76 -17.00 -16.25
CA GLY A 516 -36.33 -15.66 -16.68
C GLY A 516 -37.26 -14.51 -16.27
N SER A 517 -38.10 -14.72 -15.25
CA SER A 517 -38.99 -13.70 -14.68
C SER A 517 -38.50 -13.33 -13.29
N SER A 518 -38.54 -12.03 -12.97
CA SER A 518 -38.37 -11.56 -11.59
C SER A 518 -39.52 -12.04 -10.70
N ILE A 519 -39.35 -12.00 -9.38
CA ILE A 519 -40.41 -12.40 -8.41
C ILE A 519 -41.77 -11.75 -8.74
N PRO A 520 -41.86 -10.43 -9.02
CA PRO A 520 -43.14 -9.79 -9.34
C PRO A 520 -43.75 -10.26 -10.68
N GLU A 521 -42.91 -10.63 -11.65
CA GLU A 521 -43.32 -11.10 -12.97
C GLU A 521 -43.73 -12.58 -13.00
N LEU A 522 -43.42 -13.36 -11.96
CA LEU A 522 -43.81 -14.78 -11.90
C LEU A 522 -45.33 -14.97 -12.06
N GLY A 523 -46.14 -14.06 -11.50
CA GLY A 523 -47.60 -14.07 -11.70
C GLY A 523 -48.01 -13.91 -13.17
N ASN A 524 -47.25 -13.11 -13.92
CA ASN A 524 -47.48 -12.84 -15.34
C ASN A 524 -47.12 -14.06 -16.20
N SER A 525 -46.05 -14.78 -15.82
CA SER A 525 -45.58 -15.96 -16.53
C SER A 525 -46.56 -17.14 -16.46
N ILE A 526 -47.33 -17.25 -15.37
CA ILE A 526 -48.33 -18.31 -15.15
C ILE A 526 -49.65 -17.98 -15.86
N GLN A 527 -50.04 -16.70 -15.91
CA GLN A 527 -51.35 -16.25 -16.43
C GLN A 527 -51.29 -15.71 -17.87
N GLY A 528 -50.10 -15.46 -18.41
CA GLY A 528 -49.92 -14.98 -19.78
C GLY A 528 -50.30 -13.51 -20.02
N THR A 529 -50.36 -12.70 -18.96
CA THR A 529 -50.76 -11.28 -19.01
C THR A 529 -49.56 -10.35 -18.85
N GLY A 530 -49.64 -9.13 -19.41
CA GLY A 530 -48.61 -8.09 -19.22
C GLY A 530 -48.73 -7.33 -17.88
N ALA A 531 -49.92 -7.28 -17.28
CA ALA A 531 -50.15 -6.60 -16.01
C ALA A 531 -49.63 -7.42 -14.83
N LEU A 532 -48.97 -6.77 -13.88
CA LEU A 532 -48.42 -7.39 -12.67
C LEU A 532 -49.55 -7.97 -11.80
N ASN A 533 -49.32 -9.16 -11.24
CA ASN A 533 -50.23 -9.74 -10.27
C ASN A 533 -50.00 -9.11 -8.87
N PRO A 534 -51.01 -8.51 -8.22
CA PRO A 534 -50.85 -7.83 -6.93
C PRO A 534 -50.26 -8.71 -5.82
N LEU A 535 -50.46 -10.03 -5.86
CA LEU A 535 -49.89 -10.96 -4.89
C LEU A 535 -48.36 -11.05 -5.06
N PHE A 536 -47.89 -11.19 -6.29
CA PHE A 536 -46.47 -11.31 -6.62
C PHE A 536 -45.75 -9.95 -6.59
N ALA A 537 -46.46 -8.87 -6.89
CA ALA A 537 -45.99 -7.50 -6.78
C ALA A 537 -46.18 -6.91 -5.36
N SER A 538 -46.10 -7.75 -4.32
CA SER A 538 -46.23 -7.34 -2.92
C SER A 538 -45.13 -7.91 -2.03
N VAL A 539 -44.90 -7.28 -0.88
CA VAL A 539 -43.88 -7.69 0.10
C VAL A 539 -44.07 -9.12 0.67
N LEU A 540 -45.19 -9.79 0.38
CA LEU A 540 -45.54 -11.10 0.92
C LEU A 540 -44.50 -12.20 0.62
N ILE A 541 -43.98 -12.26 -0.62
CA ILE A 541 -42.96 -13.25 -0.99
C ILE A 541 -41.64 -12.98 -0.26
N PRO A 542 -41.11 -11.74 -0.24
CA PRO A 542 -39.98 -11.37 0.62
C PRO A 542 -40.16 -11.73 2.09
N ILE A 543 -41.34 -11.53 2.69
CA ILE A 543 -41.61 -11.91 4.10
C ILE A 543 -41.41 -13.41 4.29
N ILE A 544 -41.93 -14.23 3.38
CA ILE A 544 -41.79 -15.69 3.45
C ILE A 544 -40.33 -16.10 3.27
N LEU A 545 -39.62 -15.52 2.30
CA LEU A 545 -38.20 -15.83 2.04
C LEU A 545 -37.32 -15.46 3.23
N ILE A 546 -37.53 -14.29 3.82
CA ILE A 546 -36.80 -13.85 5.01
C ILE A 546 -37.15 -14.77 6.18
N ALA A 547 -38.42 -15.05 6.45
CA ALA A 547 -38.80 -15.94 7.56
C ALA A 547 -38.19 -17.35 7.46
N LEU A 548 -38.04 -17.89 6.24
CA LEU A 548 -37.47 -19.22 6.02
C LEU A 548 -35.94 -19.24 6.04
N LEU A 549 -35.28 -18.21 5.53
CA LEU A 549 -33.84 -18.24 5.23
C LEU A 549 -32.98 -17.40 6.16
N LEU A 550 -33.58 -16.55 7.01
CA LEU A 550 -32.84 -15.65 7.90
C LEU A 550 -31.94 -16.40 8.90
N GLY A 551 -32.34 -17.60 9.31
CA GLY A 551 -31.55 -18.45 10.21
C GLY A 551 -30.36 -19.18 9.53
N HIS A 552 -30.19 -19.05 8.21
CA HIS A 552 -29.16 -19.77 7.46
C HIS A 552 -27.99 -18.84 7.08
N SER A 553 -26.75 -19.24 7.41
CA SER A 553 -25.54 -18.40 7.28
C SER A 553 -25.29 -17.82 5.88
N SER A 554 -25.53 -18.61 4.83
CA SER A 554 -25.36 -18.22 3.42
C SER A 554 -26.63 -17.76 2.71
N TRP A 555 -27.77 -18.44 2.95
CA TRP A 555 -29.04 -18.18 2.27
C TRP A 555 -29.81 -16.97 2.82
N LYS A 556 -29.48 -16.48 4.02
CA LYS A 556 -30.02 -15.20 4.51
C LYS A 556 -29.73 -14.05 3.54
N TRP A 557 -28.53 -14.04 2.97
CA TRP A 557 -28.10 -13.03 2.01
C TRP A 557 -28.85 -13.13 0.68
N PHE A 558 -29.25 -14.33 0.26
CA PHE A 558 -30.12 -14.52 -0.90
C PHE A 558 -31.53 -13.92 -0.67
N ALA A 559 -32.11 -14.12 0.51
CA ALA A 559 -33.40 -13.55 0.86
C ALA A 559 -33.34 -12.01 0.97
N ILE A 560 -32.28 -11.48 1.59
CA ILE A 560 -32.05 -10.03 1.69
C ILE A 560 -31.85 -9.43 0.29
N GLY A 561 -31.01 -10.06 -0.55
CA GLY A 561 -30.80 -9.64 -1.94
C GLY A 561 -32.09 -9.64 -2.75
N SER A 562 -32.89 -10.71 -2.65
CA SER A 562 -34.19 -10.82 -3.33
C SER A 562 -35.17 -9.72 -2.93
N THR A 563 -35.15 -9.34 -1.64
CA THR A 563 -35.99 -8.26 -1.11
C THR A 563 -35.57 -6.89 -1.64
N LEU A 564 -34.26 -6.63 -1.73
CA LEU A 564 -33.71 -5.39 -2.31
C LEU A 564 -33.94 -5.33 -3.83
N GLY A 565 -33.77 -6.45 -4.54
CA GLY A 565 -34.07 -6.55 -5.97
C GLY A 565 -35.55 -6.24 -6.26
N MET A 566 -36.44 -6.77 -5.44
CA MET A 566 -37.87 -6.50 -5.55
C MET A 566 -38.22 -5.03 -5.23
N THR A 567 -37.52 -4.40 -4.28
CA THR A 567 -37.65 -2.97 -4.01
C THR A 567 -37.34 -2.14 -5.26
N ALA A 568 -36.23 -2.45 -5.94
CA ALA A 568 -35.83 -1.76 -7.17
C ALA A 568 -36.87 -1.97 -8.28
N PHE A 569 -37.30 -3.21 -8.52
CA PHE A 569 -38.30 -3.52 -9.54
C PHE A 569 -39.61 -2.76 -9.32
N LEU A 570 -40.21 -2.86 -8.13
CA LEU A 570 -41.49 -2.20 -7.83
C LEU A 570 -41.39 -0.68 -7.92
N THR A 571 -40.26 -0.09 -7.54
CA THR A 571 -40.01 1.35 -7.67
C THR A 571 -39.98 1.78 -9.14
N VAL A 572 -39.27 1.02 -9.99
CA VAL A 572 -39.20 1.29 -11.43
C VAL A 572 -40.56 1.09 -12.08
N SER A 573 -41.28 0.00 -11.78
CA SER A 573 -42.62 -0.23 -12.30
C SER A 573 -43.59 0.88 -11.90
N ALA A 574 -43.54 1.38 -10.66
CA ALA A 574 -44.39 2.50 -10.23
C ALA A 574 -44.17 3.79 -11.05
N ILE A 575 -42.97 4.00 -11.58
CA ILE A 575 -42.60 5.17 -12.37
C ILE A 575 -42.99 4.98 -13.84
N TYR A 576 -42.58 3.85 -14.42
CA TYR A 576 -42.57 3.65 -15.87
C TYR A 576 -43.74 2.83 -16.41
N ASP A 577 -44.19 1.81 -15.70
CA ASP A 577 -45.28 0.92 -16.14
C ASP A 577 -46.02 0.33 -14.92
N PRO A 578 -46.95 1.10 -14.31
CA PRO A 578 -47.59 0.70 -13.05
C PRO A 578 -48.76 -0.25 -13.25
N ASN A 579 -48.85 -0.93 -14.40
CA ASN A 579 -50.00 -1.74 -14.75
C ASN A 579 -50.17 -2.95 -13.81
N LEU A 580 -51.20 -2.92 -12.98
CA LEU A 580 -51.56 -3.96 -12.02
C LEU A 580 -52.91 -4.58 -12.37
N TRP A 581 -52.99 -5.90 -12.26
CA TRP A 581 -54.24 -6.60 -12.46
C TRP A 581 -55.32 -6.12 -11.49
N GLY A 582 -56.47 -5.72 -12.04
CA GLY A 582 -57.62 -5.19 -11.29
C GLY A 582 -57.51 -3.72 -10.89
N LEU A 583 -56.31 -3.12 -10.91
CA LEU A 583 -56.07 -1.71 -10.56
C LEU A 583 -55.71 -0.83 -11.77
N GLY A 584 -55.37 -1.44 -12.91
CA GLY A 584 -54.94 -0.75 -14.12
C GLY A 584 -53.58 -0.08 -13.94
N ASP A 585 -53.33 0.99 -14.68
CA ASP A 585 -52.10 1.79 -14.71
C ASP A 585 -52.24 3.15 -13.99
N GLY A 586 -53.35 3.35 -13.28
CA GLY A 586 -53.69 4.59 -12.60
C GLY A 586 -52.92 4.85 -11.31
N ASN A 587 -53.20 5.99 -10.67
CA ASN A 587 -52.51 6.42 -9.43
C ASN A 587 -52.63 5.40 -8.28
N LEU A 588 -53.73 4.65 -8.20
CA LEU A 588 -53.90 3.60 -7.19
C LEU A 588 -52.87 2.47 -7.37
N ALA A 589 -52.57 2.11 -8.61
CA ALA A 589 -51.57 1.09 -8.92
C ALA A 589 -50.16 1.58 -8.59
N ARG A 590 -49.84 2.83 -8.93
CA ARG A 590 -48.57 3.49 -8.55
C ARG A 590 -48.38 3.52 -7.03
N ILE A 591 -49.41 3.95 -6.29
CA ILE A 591 -49.39 4.01 -4.83
C ILE A 591 -49.19 2.61 -4.24
N PHE A 592 -49.88 1.59 -4.76
CA PHE A 592 -49.71 0.21 -4.33
C PHE A 592 -48.27 -0.29 -4.50
N LEU A 593 -47.65 -0.04 -5.65
CA LEU A 593 -46.27 -0.44 -5.93
C LEU A 593 -45.26 0.30 -5.05
N ILE A 594 -45.43 1.61 -4.85
CA ILE A 594 -44.57 2.42 -3.97
C ILE A 594 -44.66 1.95 -2.52
N ILE A 595 -45.88 1.71 -2.01
CA ILE A 595 -46.07 1.20 -0.65
C ILE A 595 -45.36 -0.14 -0.48
N ASN A 596 -45.52 -1.07 -1.43
CA ASN A 596 -44.86 -2.37 -1.35
C ASN A 596 -43.33 -2.29 -1.51
N ALA A 597 -42.82 -1.36 -2.33
CA ALA A 597 -41.38 -1.09 -2.41
C ALA A 597 -40.82 -0.60 -1.07
N LEU A 598 -41.51 0.34 -0.41
CA LEU A 598 -41.12 0.83 0.92
C LEU A 598 -41.19 -0.26 2.00
N LEU A 599 -42.20 -1.13 1.94
CA LEU A 599 -42.31 -2.28 2.84
C LEU A 599 -41.18 -3.29 2.62
N CYS A 600 -40.81 -3.59 1.37
CA CYS A 600 -39.65 -4.43 1.04
C CYS A 600 -38.35 -3.82 1.57
N TYR A 601 -38.14 -2.52 1.35
CA TYR A 601 -36.97 -1.81 1.87
C TYR A 601 -36.90 -1.87 3.41
N GLY A 602 -38.02 -1.61 4.09
CA GLY A 602 -38.14 -1.72 5.54
C GLY A 602 -37.83 -3.12 6.05
N LEU A 603 -38.33 -4.16 5.37
CA LEU A 603 -38.08 -5.57 5.69
C LEU A 603 -36.61 -5.95 5.54
N ALA A 604 -35.95 -5.55 4.45
CA ALA A 604 -34.52 -5.80 4.25
C ALA A 604 -33.68 -5.12 5.35
N ARG A 605 -34.05 -3.89 5.73
CA ARG A 605 -33.38 -3.15 6.81
C ARG A 605 -33.56 -3.81 8.18
N LEU A 606 -34.73 -4.37 8.46
CA LEU A 606 -34.99 -5.12 9.69
C LEU A 606 -34.20 -6.44 9.73
N ALA A 607 -34.15 -7.16 8.61
CA ALA A 607 -33.38 -8.41 8.50
C ALA A 607 -31.87 -8.19 8.71
N LEU A 608 -31.35 -7.03 8.31
CA LEU A 608 -29.94 -6.65 8.52
C LEU A 608 -29.61 -6.30 9.98
N LYS A 609 -30.57 -5.80 10.77
CA LYS A 609 -30.33 -5.42 12.18
C LYS A 609 -30.19 -6.61 13.13
N ASN A 610 -30.68 -7.80 12.76
CA ASN A 610 -30.59 -9.00 13.60
C ASN A 610 -29.16 -9.58 13.72
N ASP A 611 -28.16 -9.05 12.99
CA ASP A 611 -26.75 -9.43 13.15
C ASP A 611 -26.01 -8.55 14.19
N GLU A 612 -26.65 -7.53 14.79
CA GLU A 612 -26.03 -6.66 15.82
C GLU A 612 -26.29 -7.11 17.28
N GLN A 613 -26.95 -8.26 17.51
CA GLN A 613 -27.08 -8.82 18.86
C GLN A 613 -26.34 -10.16 18.98
N PRO A 614 -25.27 -10.25 19.79
CA PRO A 614 -24.63 -11.52 20.10
C PRO A 614 -25.51 -12.33 21.06
N ALA A 615 -25.78 -13.58 20.71
CA ALA A 615 -26.23 -14.63 21.62
C ALA A 615 -25.05 -15.54 21.98
#